data_AF-A0AAV3K402-F1
#
_entry.id   AF-A0AAV3K402-F1
#
_cell.length_a   1.000
_cell.length_b   1.000
_cell.length_c   1.000
_cell.angle_alpha   90.00
_cell.angle_beta   90.00
_cell.angle_gamma   90.00
#
_symmetry.space_group_name_H-M   'P 1'
#
loop_
_entity.id
_entity.type
_entity.pdbx_description
1 polymer ?
#
loop_
_entity_poly.entity_id
_entity_poly.type
_entity_poly.pdbx_seq_one_letter_code
_entity_poly.pdbx_strand_id
1 'polypeptide(L)'
;MKKIVSYFFLFFILLNLQGCNAERNDKKVFSQPELYILNFGIEGEKKFKSYMQTGVDQQPARMSFFDLTWKPPHLANIKIDLGEHSFVIKNAFSAMGTRIDYAQQNEGIQIIDVTAGLNKEEFVSQEQAYMAYKELFGQLQKAGWEQYFYPNTSRIAKQDNIKSMIEDGLIIDPYNFLTLTEWTDFFNKKPTVAVCLYNHGIFLEMSIDKTKSENDKKQYMLRYSMETIRYNTKNSIKDGYKLSGQELKTAFNERMKYNEKQRAKVENQAKKEGFHIDESYQDPDVWQYVK
;
A
#
# COMPACT_ATOMS: atom_id res chain seq x y z
N MET A 1 -24.95 -17.62 -3.46
CA MET A 1 -23.96 -17.56 -2.37
C MET A 1 -24.34 -16.42 -1.43
N LYS A 2 -24.58 -16.75 -0.16
CA LYS A 2 -25.20 -15.84 0.83
C LYS A 2 -24.22 -14.74 1.23
N LYS A 3 -24.64 -13.49 1.04
CA LYS A 3 -24.02 -12.28 1.60
C LYS A 3 -24.43 -12.19 3.07
N ILE A 4 -23.47 -12.04 3.98
CA ILE A 4 -23.74 -11.62 5.35
C ILE A 4 -23.18 -10.20 5.47
N VAL A 5 -24.10 -9.25 5.38
CA VAL A 5 -23.95 -7.90 5.93
C VAL A 5 -24.56 -7.99 7.33
N SER A 6 -23.84 -7.54 8.36
CA SER A 6 -24.48 -7.25 9.64
C SER A 6 -23.91 -5.97 10.23
N TYR A 7 -24.77 -5.29 10.95
CA TYR A 7 -24.92 -3.86 11.08
C TYR A 7 -24.84 -3.50 12.59
N PHE A 8 -24.49 -2.24 12.86
CA PHE A 8 -24.82 -1.47 14.07
C PHE A 8 -24.20 -1.87 15.42
N PHE A 9 -23.45 -0.92 16.02
CA PHE A 9 -23.71 -0.51 17.40
C PHE A 9 -23.50 1.01 17.51
N LEU A 10 -24.58 1.72 17.85
CA LEU A 10 -24.65 3.16 18.10
C LEU A 10 -24.71 3.39 19.62
N PHE A 11 -23.94 4.35 20.10
CA PHE A 11 -24.16 5.23 21.26
C PHE A 11 -24.53 4.63 22.64
N PHE A 12 -23.66 4.90 23.62
CA PHE A 12 -24.07 5.49 24.90
C PHE A 12 -22.98 6.48 25.36
N ILE A 13 -23.25 7.78 25.21
CA ILE A 13 -22.60 8.86 25.93
C ILE A 13 -23.60 9.31 26.98
N LEU A 14 -23.21 9.31 28.25
CA LEU A 14 -23.40 10.45 29.16
C LEU A 14 -22.88 10.18 30.58
N LEU A 15 -22.30 11.25 31.12
CA LEU A 15 -22.06 11.59 32.53
C LEU A 15 -20.84 10.98 33.23
N ASN A 16 -19.76 11.77 33.27
CA ASN A 16 -19.18 12.23 34.54
C ASN A 16 -18.56 13.62 34.34
N LEU A 17 -19.27 14.65 34.82
CA LEU A 17 -18.75 15.97 35.14
C LEU A 17 -18.34 15.95 36.61
N GLN A 18 -17.05 15.87 36.92
CA GLN A 18 -16.49 16.39 38.17
C GLN A 18 -15.03 16.81 37.98
N GLY A 19 -14.73 18.03 38.45
CA GLY A 19 -13.42 18.38 39.01
C GLY A 19 -12.42 19.06 38.10
N CYS A 20 -12.47 20.40 38.04
CA CYS A 20 -11.29 21.23 37.77
C CYS A 20 -10.21 20.92 38.81
N ASN A 21 -9.09 20.35 38.37
CA ASN A 21 -7.78 20.71 38.90
C ASN A 21 -6.91 21.07 37.70
N ALA A 22 -6.74 22.38 37.50
CA ALA A 22 -5.80 22.93 36.55
C ALA A 22 -4.38 22.77 37.13
N GLU A 23 -3.87 21.54 37.15
CA GLU A 23 -2.44 21.35 37.10
C GLU A 23 -1.99 21.73 35.70
N ARG A 24 -1.30 22.86 35.62
CA ARG A 24 -0.61 23.36 34.45
C ARG A 24 0.53 22.39 34.12
N ASN A 25 0.18 21.23 33.58
CA ASN A 25 1.10 20.41 32.84
C ASN A 25 1.44 21.20 31.59
N ASP A 26 2.67 21.70 31.53
CA ASP A 26 3.32 22.13 30.30
C ASP A 26 3.26 20.96 29.32
N LYS A 27 2.14 20.87 28.58
CA LYS A 27 2.06 20.06 27.38
C LYS A 27 3.16 20.60 26.51
N LYS A 28 4.27 19.87 26.40
CA LYS A 28 5.24 20.03 25.32
C LYS A 28 4.41 20.21 24.06
N VAL A 29 4.39 21.43 23.54
CA VAL A 29 3.85 21.71 22.22
C VAL A 29 4.83 21.02 21.29
N PHE A 30 4.57 19.74 21.03
CA PHE A 30 5.31 19.00 20.03
C PHE A 30 4.90 19.62 18.71
N SER A 31 5.77 20.47 18.16
CA SER A 31 5.65 20.92 16.78
C SER A 31 5.68 19.67 15.91
N GLN A 32 4.52 19.26 15.40
CA GLN A 32 4.46 18.11 14.52
C GLN A 32 5.26 18.41 13.26
N PRO A 33 6.14 17.49 12.81
CA PRO A 33 6.91 17.72 11.60
C PRO A 33 5.97 17.75 10.38
N GLU A 34 6.24 18.64 9.43
CA GLU A 34 5.51 18.67 8.14
C GLU A 34 5.83 17.44 7.27
N LEU A 35 6.96 16.76 7.54
CA LEU A 35 7.42 15.57 6.87
C LEU A 35 7.84 14.49 7.88
N TYR A 36 7.19 13.33 7.79
CA TYR A 36 7.51 12.13 8.56
C TYR A 36 8.38 11.22 7.71
N ILE A 37 9.42 10.63 8.30
CA ILE A 37 10.29 9.67 7.60
C ILE A 37 10.05 8.30 8.20
N LEU A 38 9.52 7.38 7.40
CA LEU A 38 9.25 6.01 7.81
C LEU A 38 10.16 5.05 7.06
N ASN A 39 10.65 4.06 7.78
CA ASN A 39 11.53 3.01 7.28
C ASN A 39 10.90 1.64 7.55
N PHE A 40 11.41 0.61 6.88
CA PHE A 40 11.18 -0.77 7.27
C PHE A 40 12.21 -1.21 8.32
N GLY A 41 12.02 -2.40 8.88
CA GLY A 41 12.94 -3.03 9.80
C GLY A 41 12.98 -2.36 11.19
N ILE A 42 14.08 -2.58 11.91
CA ILE A 42 14.29 -2.07 13.27
C ILE A 42 14.34 -0.54 13.31
N GLU A 43 14.91 0.08 12.29
CA GLU A 43 14.90 1.55 12.16
C GLU A 43 13.47 2.08 11.98
N GLY A 44 12.65 1.36 11.19
CA GLY A 44 11.22 1.62 11.11
C GLY A 44 10.54 1.65 12.47
N GLU A 45 10.78 0.61 13.27
CA GLU A 45 10.19 0.50 14.61
C GLU A 45 10.58 1.69 15.50
N LYS A 46 11.86 2.08 15.48
CA LYS A 46 12.36 3.26 16.22
C LYS A 46 11.69 4.54 15.74
N LYS A 47 11.55 4.72 14.41
CA LYS A 47 10.92 5.91 13.82
C LYS A 47 9.46 6.03 14.21
N PHE A 48 8.69 4.97 14.05
CA PHE A 48 7.29 4.94 14.50
C PHE A 48 7.18 5.30 15.97
N LYS A 49 7.94 4.64 16.85
CA LYS A 49 7.96 4.93 18.30
C LYS A 49 8.30 6.40 18.61
N SER A 50 9.15 7.04 17.81
CA SER A 50 9.51 8.45 17.99
C SER A 50 8.41 9.44 17.61
N TYR A 51 7.47 9.03 16.76
CA TYR A 51 6.37 9.86 16.28
C TYR A 51 5.04 9.57 16.98
N MET A 52 4.86 8.36 17.49
CA MET A 52 3.65 7.94 18.17
C MET A 52 3.42 8.73 19.46
N GLN A 53 2.18 9.14 19.67
CA GLN A 53 1.72 9.74 20.93
C GLN A 53 1.01 8.70 21.81
N THR A 54 0.63 7.58 21.22
CA THR A 54 -0.03 6.44 21.87
C THR A 54 0.98 5.31 22.07
N GLY A 55 0.62 4.36 22.94
CA GLY A 55 1.38 3.12 23.07
C GLY A 55 1.26 2.24 21.81
N VAL A 56 2.13 1.23 21.75
CA VAL A 56 2.09 0.17 20.72
C VAL A 56 0.96 -0.80 21.07
N ASP A 57 0.09 -1.09 20.10
CA ASP A 57 -0.92 -2.15 20.27
C ASP A 57 -0.26 -3.52 20.04
N GLN A 58 -0.29 -4.38 21.07
CA GLN A 58 0.28 -5.71 21.04
C GLN A 58 -0.83 -6.76 21.03
N GLN A 59 -0.92 -7.51 19.93
CA GLN A 59 -1.94 -8.54 19.77
C GLN A 59 -1.43 -9.93 20.18
N PRO A 60 -2.30 -10.83 20.69
CA PRO A 60 -1.94 -12.20 21.11
C PRO A 60 -1.27 -13.04 20.01
N ALA A 61 -1.51 -12.70 18.74
CA ALA A 61 -0.92 -13.34 17.57
C ALA A 61 0.54 -12.92 17.27
N ARG A 62 1.23 -12.28 18.22
CA ARG A 62 2.61 -11.77 18.08
C ARG A 62 2.78 -10.71 16.99
N MET A 63 1.72 -9.95 16.77
CA MET A 63 1.74 -8.76 15.92
C MET A 63 1.74 -7.52 16.79
N SER A 64 2.48 -6.50 16.36
CA SER A 64 2.49 -5.18 16.99
C SER A 64 2.19 -4.12 15.94
N PHE A 65 1.25 -3.23 16.28
CA PHE A 65 0.79 -2.16 15.40
C PHE A 65 1.25 -0.80 15.93
N PHE A 66 1.73 0.02 15.00
CA PHE A 66 2.34 1.31 15.25
C PHE A 66 1.57 2.38 14.48
N ASP A 67 0.54 2.95 15.10
CA ASP A 67 -0.37 3.89 14.44
C ASP A 67 0.06 5.34 14.57
N LEU A 68 0.04 6.03 13.43
CA LEU A 68 0.13 7.48 13.31
C LEU A 68 -1.13 7.99 12.62
N THR A 69 -1.74 9.04 13.17
CA THR A 69 -2.97 9.62 12.61
C THR A 69 -2.89 11.14 12.57
N TRP A 70 -3.47 11.71 11.52
CA TRP A 70 -3.54 13.14 11.26
C TRP A 70 -4.95 13.52 10.83
N LYS A 71 -5.33 14.78 11.06
CA LYS A 71 -6.67 15.29 10.78
C LYS A 71 -6.58 16.60 9.99
N PRO A 72 -7.51 16.86 9.05
CA PRO A 72 -7.61 18.17 8.42
C PRO A 72 -7.73 19.31 9.46
N PRO A 73 -7.13 20.48 9.22
CA PRO A 73 -6.37 20.86 8.02
C PRO A 73 -4.88 20.44 8.06
N HIS A 74 -4.43 19.73 9.10
CA HIS A 74 -3.03 19.39 9.36
C HIS A 74 -2.73 17.93 8.95
N LEU A 75 -2.79 17.66 7.65
CA LEU A 75 -2.41 16.35 7.10
C LEU A 75 -0.88 16.27 6.95
N ALA A 76 -0.33 15.06 7.10
CA ALA A 76 1.11 14.84 7.00
C ALA A 76 1.57 14.57 5.56
N ASN A 77 2.85 14.85 5.31
CA ASN A 77 3.58 14.21 4.23
C ASN A 77 4.47 13.12 4.82
N ILE A 78 4.55 11.98 4.14
CA ILE A 78 5.31 10.82 4.60
C ILE A 78 6.33 10.45 3.52
N LYS A 79 7.62 10.50 3.85
CA LYS A 79 8.67 9.88 3.05
C LYS A 79 8.80 8.42 3.46
N ILE A 80 8.57 7.51 2.51
CA ILE A 80 9.00 6.12 2.64
C ILE A 80 10.47 6.07 2.22
N ASP A 81 11.35 5.84 3.17
CA ASP A 81 12.79 6.01 3.00
C ASP A 81 13.48 4.69 2.64
N LEU A 82 13.84 4.59 1.36
CA LEU A 82 14.48 3.45 0.69
C LEU A 82 15.75 3.89 -0.05
N GLY A 83 16.44 4.92 0.45
CA GLY A 83 17.58 5.52 -0.25
C GLY A 83 17.15 6.26 -1.52
N GLU A 84 17.78 5.95 -2.65
CA GLU A 84 17.46 6.57 -3.95
C GLU A 84 16.06 6.21 -4.48
N HIS A 85 15.45 5.13 -3.96
CA HIS A 85 14.11 4.67 -4.33
C HIS A 85 12.98 5.25 -3.47
N SER A 86 13.32 6.21 -2.62
CA SER A 86 12.36 6.85 -1.73
C SER A 86 11.31 7.63 -2.49
N PHE A 87 10.10 7.70 -1.93
CA PHE A 87 9.03 8.54 -2.46
C PHE A 87 8.24 9.18 -1.32
N VAL A 88 7.51 10.26 -1.62
CA VAL A 88 6.69 11.00 -0.67
C VAL A 88 5.21 10.77 -0.95
N ILE A 89 4.49 10.32 0.07
CA ILE A 89 3.03 10.27 0.11
C ILE A 89 2.55 11.57 0.73
N LYS A 90 1.80 12.36 -0.04
CA LYS A 90 1.24 13.63 0.42
C LYS A 90 -0.14 13.44 1.04
N ASN A 91 -0.56 14.37 1.89
CA ASN A 91 -1.93 14.44 2.45
C ASN A 91 -2.37 13.16 3.19
N ALA A 92 -1.47 12.58 3.99
CA ALA A 92 -1.73 11.36 4.75
C ALA A 92 -2.66 11.63 5.93
N PHE A 93 -3.68 10.78 6.07
CA PHE A 93 -4.60 10.71 7.21
C PHE A 93 -4.11 9.72 8.26
N SER A 94 -3.49 8.62 7.83
CA SER A 94 -2.96 7.61 8.73
C SER A 94 -1.80 6.86 8.11
N ALA A 95 -0.91 6.38 8.97
CA ALA A 95 0.11 5.40 8.64
C ALA A 95 0.19 4.38 9.76
N MET A 96 0.21 3.10 9.41
CA MET A 96 0.33 1.99 10.34
C MET A 96 1.55 1.16 9.96
N GLY A 97 2.50 1.07 10.88
CA GLY A 97 3.58 0.09 10.79
C GLY A 97 3.15 -1.21 11.46
N THR A 98 3.41 -2.35 10.83
CA THR A 98 3.19 -3.67 11.43
C THR A 98 4.51 -4.41 11.60
N ARG A 99 4.72 -4.91 12.82
CA ARG A 99 5.81 -5.82 13.18
C ARG A 99 5.23 -7.16 13.58
N ILE A 100 5.83 -8.23 13.11
CA ILE A 100 5.38 -9.61 13.33
C ILE A 100 6.58 -10.41 13.83
N ASP A 101 6.45 -10.91 15.06
CA ASP A 101 7.51 -11.65 15.76
C ASP A 101 7.43 -13.14 15.43
N TYR A 102 7.84 -13.49 14.22
CA TYR A 102 8.06 -14.88 13.85
C TYR A 102 9.32 -15.44 14.54
N ALA A 103 9.22 -16.67 15.04
CA ALA A 103 10.36 -17.42 15.61
C ALA A 103 11.21 -16.68 16.67
N GLN A 104 10.62 -15.72 17.41
CA GLN A 104 11.30 -14.89 18.43
C GLN A 104 12.42 -13.98 17.89
N GLN A 105 12.47 -13.74 16.58
CA GLN A 105 13.40 -12.79 15.98
C GLN A 105 12.66 -11.48 15.71
N ASN A 106 13.16 -10.38 16.29
CA ASN A 106 12.64 -9.05 15.96
C ASN A 106 13.24 -8.62 14.61
N GLU A 107 12.42 -8.65 13.56
CA GLU A 107 12.79 -8.10 12.24
C GLU A 107 12.32 -6.65 12.07
N GLY A 108 11.63 -6.08 13.06
CA GLY A 108 11.06 -4.73 13.03
C GLY A 108 9.85 -4.61 12.09
N ILE A 109 9.62 -3.41 11.54
CA ILE A 109 8.46 -3.14 10.69
C ILE A 109 8.58 -3.88 9.35
N GLN A 110 7.64 -4.75 9.03
CA GLN A 110 7.61 -5.51 7.77
C GLN A 110 6.52 -5.04 6.81
N ILE A 111 5.50 -4.35 7.33
CA ILE A 111 4.37 -3.81 6.56
C ILE A 111 4.16 -2.36 6.95
N ILE A 112 3.91 -1.51 5.96
CA ILE A 112 3.47 -0.13 6.17
C ILE A 112 2.22 0.10 5.33
N ASP A 113 1.12 0.43 6.00
CA ASP A 113 -0.12 0.82 5.34
C ASP A 113 -0.35 2.33 5.51
N VAL A 114 -0.71 3.03 4.44
CA VAL A 114 -0.97 4.48 4.47
C VAL A 114 -2.29 4.80 3.80
N THR A 115 -3.10 5.64 4.42
CA THR A 115 -4.29 6.24 3.80
C THR A 115 -4.06 7.73 3.59
N ALA A 116 -4.31 8.21 2.39
CA ALA A 116 -4.04 9.60 2.00
C ALA A 116 -5.11 10.15 1.05
N GLY A 117 -5.15 11.48 0.90
CA GLY A 117 -5.89 12.13 -0.18
C GLY A 117 -5.00 12.31 -1.41
N LEU A 118 -5.55 12.09 -2.61
CA LEU A 118 -4.80 12.41 -3.85
C LEU A 118 -4.47 13.90 -3.93
N ASN A 119 -5.37 14.75 -3.41
CA ASN A 119 -5.22 16.19 -3.34
C ASN A 119 -5.27 16.65 -1.87
N LYS A 120 -4.77 17.87 -1.62
CA LYS A 120 -4.80 18.49 -0.28
C LYS A 120 -6.23 18.87 0.12
N GLU A 121 -6.96 19.47 -0.81
CA GLU A 121 -8.38 19.79 -0.64
C GLU A 121 -9.23 18.52 -0.76
N GLU A 122 -10.27 18.42 0.06
CA GLU A 122 -11.17 17.26 0.06
C GLU A 122 -11.89 17.06 -1.28
N PHE A 123 -12.27 18.16 -1.94
CA PHE A 123 -12.98 18.17 -3.20
C PHE A 123 -12.30 19.09 -4.21
N VAL A 124 -11.95 18.53 -5.37
CA VAL A 124 -11.22 19.22 -6.44
C VAL A 124 -11.91 19.06 -7.80
N SER A 125 -11.53 19.86 -8.78
CA SER A 125 -11.95 19.64 -10.17
C SER A 125 -11.34 18.35 -10.74
N GLN A 126 -11.91 17.86 -11.83
CA GLN A 126 -11.41 16.67 -12.51
C GLN A 126 -9.98 16.86 -13.04
N GLU A 127 -9.67 18.07 -13.55
CA GLU A 127 -8.35 18.46 -14.04
C GLU A 127 -7.31 18.48 -12.92
N GLN A 128 -7.68 19.03 -11.75
CA GLN A 128 -6.81 19.06 -10.57
C GLN A 128 -6.47 17.66 -10.08
N ALA A 129 -7.45 16.76 -10.02
CA ALA A 129 -7.23 15.35 -9.66
C ALA A 129 -6.34 14.64 -10.69
N TYR A 130 -6.58 14.86 -11.98
CA TYR A 130 -5.77 14.27 -13.06
C TYR A 130 -4.31 14.75 -13.03
N MET A 131 -4.06 16.03 -12.74
CA MET A 131 -2.69 16.53 -12.58
C MET A 131 -1.99 15.91 -11.37
N ALA A 132 -2.70 15.72 -10.25
CA ALA A 132 -2.17 15.05 -9.07
C ALA A 132 -1.86 13.56 -9.33
N TYR A 133 -2.71 12.86 -10.10
CA TYR A 133 -2.44 11.50 -10.58
C TYR A 133 -1.12 11.42 -11.35
N LYS A 134 -0.91 12.31 -12.34
CA LYS A 134 0.34 12.34 -13.10
C LYS A 134 1.55 12.66 -12.24
N GLU A 135 1.41 13.57 -11.27
CA GLU A 135 2.49 13.90 -10.34
C GLU A 135 2.89 12.69 -9.50
N LEU A 136 1.90 11.97 -8.94
CA LEU A 136 2.11 10.77 -8.13
C LEU A 136 2.89 9.70 -8.90
N PHE A 137 2.42 9.32 -10.09
CA PHE A 137 3.10 8.28 -10.87
C PHE A 137 4.42 8.77 -11.46
N GLY A 138 4.53 10.06 -11.82
CA GLY A 138 5.80 10.64 -12.25
C GLY A 138 6.87 10.63 -11.17
N GLN A 139 6.49 10.77 -9.89
CA GLN A 139 7.42 10.62 -8.77
C GLN A 139 7.86 9.16 -8.59
N LEU A 140 6.91 8.20 -8.64
CA LEU A 140 7.22 6.78 -8.54
C LEU A 140 8.15 6.32 -9.67
N GLN A 141 7.89 6.77 -10.90
CA GLN A 141 8.75 6.51 -12.06
C GLN A 141 10.18 7.03 -11.83
N LYS A 142 10.33 8.27 -11.34
CA LYS A 142 11.64 8.87 -11.06
C LYS A 142 12.40 8.16 -9.93
N ALA A 143 11.67 7.61 -8.96
CA ALA A 143 12.24 6.78 -7.89
C ALA A 143 12.55 5.34 -8.36
N GLY A 144 12.28 5.00 -9.62
CA GLY A 144 12.60 3.71 -10.22
C GLY A 144 11.66 2.58 -9.83
N TRP A 145 10.44 2.89 -9.35
CA TRP A 145 9.44 1.85 -9.11
C TRP A 145 9.01 1.23 -10.44
N GLU A 146 8.84 -0.08 -10.48
CA GLU A 146 8.49 -0.79 -11.71
C GLU A 146 7.18 -1.55 -11.56
N GLN A 147 6.45 -1.73 -12.67
CA GLN A 147 5.27 -2.59 -12.72
C GLN A 147 5.64 -3.99 -12.21
N TYR A 148 4.82 -4.54 -11.32
CA TYR A 148 5.01 -5.88 -10.79
C TYR A 148 3.81 -6.77 -11.08
N PHE A 149 4.10 -7.96 -11.62
CA PHE A 149 3.14 -9.06 -11.68
C PHE A 149 3.52 -10.08 -10.61
N TYR A 150 2.55 -10.52 -9.81
CA TYR A 150 2.78 -11.60 -8.88
C TYR A 150 3.26 -12.86 -9.63
N PRO A 151 4.14 -13.70 -9.03
CA PRO A 151 4.73 -14.85 -9.72
C PRO A 151 3.72 -15.86 -10.31
N ASN A 152 2.48 -15.85 -9.82
CA ASN A 152 1.39 -16.73 -10.23
C ASN A 152 0.28 -16.03 -11.03
N THR A 153 0.40 -14.74 -11.35
CA THR A 153 -0.57 -13.98 -12.16
C THR A 153 -0.11 -13.83 -13.60
N SER A 154 -1.03 -13.49 -14.50
CA SER A 154 -0.74 -13.22 -15.91
C SER A 154 0.05 -11.94 -16.08
N ARG A 155 1.07 -11.97 -16.94
CA ARG A 155 1.83 -10.79 -17.35
C ARG A 155 1.11 -10.12 -18.52
N ILE A 156 0.03 -9.43 -18.25
CA ILE A 156 -0.76 -8.78 -19.30
C ILE A 156 0.09 -7.70 -19.98
N ALA A 157 0.07 -7.67 -21.31
CA ALA A 157 0.84 -6.69 -22.08
C ALA A 157 0.26 -5.29 -21.94
N LYS A 158 1.15 -4.29 -21.90
CA LYS A 158 0.83 -2.87 -21.70
C LYS A 158 -0.24 -2.31 -22.63
N GLN A 159 -0.32 -2.81 -23.85
CA GLN A 159 -1.34 -2.38 -24.82
C GLN A 159 -2.78 -2.66 -24.36
N ASP A 160 -2.97 -3.61 -23.44
CA ASP A 160 -4.27 -3.94 -22.87
C ASP A 160 -4.54 -3.19 -21.55
N ASN A 161 -3.79 -2.12 -21.23
CA ASN A 161 -3.90 -1.42 -19.94
C ASN A 161 -5.33 -0.93 -19.64
N ILE A 162 -5.99 -0.26 -20.57
CA ILE A 162 -7.38 0.21 -20.37
C ILE A 162 -8.33 -0.97 -20.17
N LYS A 163 -8.13 -2.08 -20.91
CA LYS A 163 -8.95 -3.29 -20.76
C LYS A 163 -8.77 -3.90 -19.37
N SER A 164 -7.53 -4.08 -18.91
CA SER A 164 -7.22 -4.59 -17.58
C SER A 164 -7.76 -3.68 -16.47
N MET A 165 -7.68 -2.36 -16.64
CA MET A 165 -8.31 -1.42 -15.70
C MET A 165 -9.83 -1.63 -15.62
N ILE A 166 -10.50 -1.82 -16.74
CA ILE A 166 -11.97 -1.99 -16.78
C ILE A 166 -12.40 -3.35 -16.23
N GLU A 167 -11.74 -4.42 -16.63
CA GLU A 167 -12.11 -5.81 -16.30
C GLU A 167 -11.60 -6.23 -14.92
N ASP A 168 -10.33 -5.97 -14.63
CA ASP A 168 -9.64 -6.44 -13.42
C ASP A 168 -9.46 -5.35 -12.36
N GLY A 169 -9.63 -4.07 -12.73
CA GLY A 169 -9.34 -2.95 -11.83
C GLY A 169 -7.85 -2.70 -11.62
N LEU A 170 -7.00 -3.15 -12.54
CA LEU A 170 -5.54 -3.07 -12.43
C LEU A 170 -4.92 -2.19 -13.51
N ILE A 171 -4.01 -1.31 -13.09
CA ILE A 171 -3.07 -0.62 -13.97
C ILE A 171 -1.87 -1.55 -14.19
N ILE A 172 -1.56 -1.80 -15.46
CA ILE A 172 -0.42 -2.63 -15.90
C ILE A 172 0.61 -1.83 -16.72
N ASP A 173 0.29 -0.59 -17.09
CA ASP A 173 1.21 0.37 -17.70
C ASP A 173 1.15 1.72 -16.97
N PRO A 174 1.67 1.81 -15.73
CA PRO A 174 1.48 2.96 -14.85
C PRO A 174 2.15 4.25 -15.33
N TYR A 175 3.05 4.15 -16.31
CA TYR A 175 3.86 5.27 -16.79
C TYR A 175 3.49 5.72 -18.21
N ASN A 176 2.54 5.05 -18.83
CA ASN A 176 1.83 5.56 -20.00
C ASN A 176 0.54 6.24 -19.53
N PHE A 177 0.65 7.52 -19.20
CA PHE A 177 -0.46 8.25 -18.59
C PHE A 177 -1.67 8.28 -19.51
N LEU A 178 -2.83 7.92 -18.94
CA LEU A 178 -4.12 8.16 -19.57
C LEU A 178 -4.25 9.63 -19.96
N THR A 179 -5.00 9.92 -21.02
CA THR A 179 -5.50 11.27 -21.28
C THR A 179 -6.51 11.68 -20.19
N LEU A 180 -6.77 12.99 -20.06
CA LEU A 180 -7.80 13.48 -19.14
C LEU A 180 -9.18 12.86 -19.45
N THR A 181 -9.50 12.67 -20.73
CA THR A 181 -10.75 12.03 -21.17
C THR A 181 -10.82 10.58 -20.71
N GLU A 182 -9.79 9.77 -20.98
CA GLU A 182 -9.75 8.36 -20.55
C GLU A 182 -9.81 8.21 -19.03
N TRP A 183 -9.07 9.03 -18.29
CA TRP A 183 -9.12 9.07 -16.83
C TRP A 183 -10.55 9.36 -16.33
N THR A 184 -11.21 10.34 -16.95
CA THR A 184 -12.58 10.74 -16.59
C THR A 184 -13.59 9.66 -16.92
N ASP A 185 -13.52 9.10 -18.12
CA ASP A 185 -14.41 8.04 -18.58
C ASP A 185 -14.27 6.78 -17.72
N PHE A 186 -13.04 6.44 -17.32
CA PHE A 186 -12.78 5.33 -16.40
C PHE A 186 -13.49 5.57 -15.06
N PHE A 187 -13.21 6.69 -14.38
CA PHE A 187 -13.77 6.92 -13.05
C PHE A 187 -15.27 7.16 -13.05
N ASN A 188 -15.87 7.56 -14.18
CA ASN A 188 -17.32 7.60 -14.33
C ASN A 188 -17.96 6.20 -14.33
N LYS A 189 -17.22 5.16 -14.71
CA LYS A 189 -17.69 3.77 -14.78
C LYS A 189 -17.28 2.93 -13.57
N LYS A 190 -16.05 3.14 -13.07
CA LYS A 190 -15.43 2.34 -12.00
C LYS A 190 -14.89 3.28 -10.92
N PRO A 191 -15.24 3.09 -9.64
CA PRO A 191 -14.80 4.01 -8.59
C PRO A 191 -13.34 3.77 -8.17
N THR A 192 -12.77 2.62 -8.48
CA THR A 192 -11.47 2.18 -7.93
C THR A 192 -10.60 1.60 -9.03
N VAL A 193 -9.31 1.89 -8.97
CA VAL A 193 -8.26 1.18 -9.70
C VAL A 193 -7.05 0.96 -8.79
N ALA A 194 -6.34 -0.14 -8.95
CA ALA A 194 -5.12 -0.45 -8.22
C ALA A 194 -3.92 -0.64 -9.15
N VAL A 195 -2.71 -0.56 -8.59
CA VAL A 195 -1.45 -0.85 -9.25
C VAL A 195 -0.57 -1.65 -8.30
N CYS A 196 0.18 -2.60 -8.86
CA CYS A 196 1.19 -3.37 -8.16
C CYS A 196 2.58 -2.94 -8.66
N LEU A 197 3.42 -2.47 -7.75
CA LEU A 197 4.76 -2.00 -8.04
C LEU A 197 5.79 -2.71 -7.18
N TYR A 198 7.02 -2.74 -7.67
CA TYR A 198 8.16 -3.30 -6.96
C TYR A 198 9.34 -2.34 -7.01
N ASN A 199 10.06 -2.24 -5.88
CA ASN A 199 11.39 -1.65 -5.83
C ASN A 199 12.16 -2.11 -4.59
N HIS A 200 13.46 -2.37 -4.73
CA HIS A 200 14.40 -2.57 -3.63
C HIS A 200 13.91 -3.49 -2.49
N GLY A 201 13.38 -4.67 -2.85
CA GLY A 201 12.90 -5.63 -1.85
C GLY A 201 11.60 -5.23 -1.16
N ILE A 202 10.90 -4.22 -1.67
CA ILE A 202 9.56 -3.78 -1.23
C ILE A 202 8.57 -4.00 -2.36
N PHE A 203 7.45 -4.62 -2.01
CA PHE A 203 6.24 -4.68 -2.82
C PHE A 203 5.31 -3.54 -2.40
N LEU A 204 4.72 -2.85 -3.36
CA LEU A 204 3.73 -1.80 -3.15
C LEU A 204 2.46 -2.13 -3.93
N GLU A 205 1.35 -2.30 -3.22
CA GLU A 205 0.02 -2.20 -3.80
C GLU A 205 -0.56 -0.83 -3.48
N MET A 206 -1.02 -0.11 -4.49
CA MET A 206 -1.64 1.20 -4.32
C MET A 206 -2.99 1.25 -5.03
N SER A 207 -4.04 1.73 -4.34
CA SER A 207 -5.34 2.01 -4.94
C SER A 207 -5.65 3.50 -5.01
N ILE A 208 -6.38 3.89 -6.06
CA ILE A 208 -7.00 5.20 -6.21
C ILE A 208 -8.51 5.00 -6.22
N ASP A 209 -9.18 5.58 -5.24
CA ASP A 209 -10.61 5.46 -5.00
C ASP A 209 -11.30 6.81 -5.19
N LYS A 210 -12.16 6.95 -6.20
CA LYS A 210 -13.12 8.05 -6.29
C LYS A 210 -14.25 7.80 -5.29
N THR A 211 -14.15 8.41 -4.11
CA THR A 211 -15.05 8.12 -2.98
C THR A 211 -16.32 8.97 -2.98
N LYS A 212 -16.25 10.24 -3.41
CA LYS A 212 -17.39 11.17 -3.37
C LYS A 212 -17.38 12.14 -4.55
N SER A 213 -18.54 12.73 -4.82
CA SER A 213 -18.74 13.79 -5.81
C SER A 213 -19.72 14.82 -5.28
N GLU A 214 -19.38 16.10 -5.33
CA GLU A 214 -20.21 17.21 -4.82
C GLU A 214 -19.99 18.47 -5.66
N ASN A 215 -21.07 19.11 -6.12
CA ASN A 215 -21.01 20.36 -6.89
C ASN A 215 -19.97 20.33 -8.03
N ASP A 216 -20.04 19.29 -8.87
CA ASP A 216 -19.10 18.96 -9.95
C ASP A 216 -17.65 18.65 -9.54
N LYS A 217 -17.29 18.83 -8.27
CA LYS A 217 -16.01 18.41 -7.70
C LYS A 217 -16.02 16.94 -7.27
N LYS A 218 -14.82 16.38 -7.10
CA LYS A 218 -14.58 14.97 -6.85
C LYS A 218 -13.59 14.81 -5.69
N GLN A 219 -13.79 13.76 -4.89
CA GLN A 219 -12.86 13.32 -3.87
C GLN A 219 -12.19 12.02 -4.33
N TYR A 220 -10.85 11.99 -4.24
CA TYR A 220 -10.05 10.81 -4.53
C TYR A 220 -9.17 10.46 -3.32
N MET A 221 -9.31 9.24 -2.84
CA MET A 221 -8.53 8.69 -1.73
C MET A 221 -7.52 7.68 -2.25
N LEU A 222 -6.39 7.62 -1.58
CA LEU A 222 -5.29 6.72 -1.85
C LEU A 222 -5.14 5.74 -0.69
N ARG A 223 -4.90 4.48 -1.03
CA ARG A 223 -4.43 3.47 -0.07
C ARG A 223 -3.13 2.90 -0.59
N TYR A 224 -2.13 2.85 0.27
CA TYR A 224 -0.86 2.19 0.02
C TYR A 224 -0.75 1.03 0.99
N SER A 225 -0.45 -0.15 0.49
CA SER A 225 -0.01 -1.29 1.29
C SER A 225 1.36 -1.70 0.80
N MET A 226 2.36 -1.54 1.66
CA MET A 226 3.75 -1.81 1.33
C MET A 226 4.25 -2.94 2.22
N GLU A 227 4.81 -3.96 1.60
CA GLU A 227 5.32 -5.15 2.28
C GLU A 227 6.77 -5.40 1.91
N THR A 228 7.57 -5.83 2.88
CA THR A 228 8.88 -6.40 2.55
C THR A 228 8.68 -7.70 1.76
N ILE A 229 9.49 -7.90 0.73
CA ILE A 229 9.51 -9.14 -0.06
C ILE A 229 9.83 -10.35 0.79
N ARG A 230 10.64 -10.17 1.84
CA ARG A 230 10.92 -11.20 2.84
C ARG A 230 9.63 -11.70 3.48
N TYR A 231 8.83 -10.78 4.02
CA TYR A 231 7.54 -11.09 4.64
C TYR A 231 6.60 -11.77 3.65
N ASN A 232 6.39 -11.14 2.49
CA ASN A 232 5.48 -11.64 1.46
C ASN A 232 5.86 -13.06 0.99
N THR A 233 7.14 -13.27 0.68
CA THR A 233 7.64 -14.55 0.18
C THR A 233 7.55 -15.64 1.24
N LYS A 234 8.01 -15.37 2.48
CA LYS A 234 7.99 -16.36 3.56
C LYS A 234 6.56 -16.77 3.92
N ASN A 235 5.60 -15.85 3.86
CA ASN A 235 4.19 -16.16 4.08
C ASN A 235 3.54 -16.95 2.93
N SER A 236 4.09 -16.86 1.73
CA SER A 236 3.65 -17.68 0.59
C SER A 236 4.15 -19.13 0.67
N ILE A 237 5.13 -19.41 1.54
CA ILE A 237 5.72 -20.73 1.77
C ILE A 237 5.14 -21.31 3.06
N LYS A 238 4.69 -22.56 3.02
CA LYS A 238 4.20 -23.25 4.22
C LYS A 238 5.29 -23.26 5.30
N ASP A 239 4.97 -22.73 6.48
CA ASP A 239 5.90 -22.55 7.59
C ASP A 239 7.19 -21.79 7.24
N GLY A 240 7.18 -20.97 6.16
CA GLY A 240 8.39 -20.33 5.62
C GLY A 240 9.13 -19.44 6.62
N TYR A 241 8.43 -18.88 7.60
CA TYR A 241 9.02 -18.11 8.69
C TYR A 241 9.85 -18.93 9.69
N LYS A 242 9.68 -20.26 9.72
CA LYS A 242 10.49 -21.18 10.53
C LYS A 242 11.71 -21.71 9.78
N LEU A 243 11.70 -21.59 8.45
CA LEU A 243 12.76 -22.11 7.60
C LEU A 243 13.92 -21.12 7.52
N SER A 244 15.14 -21.66 7.42
CA SER A 244 16.37 -20.88 7.21
C SER A 244 17.35 -21.64 6.32
N GLY A 245 18.39 -20.95 5.86
CA GLY A 245 19.49 -21.56 5.09
C GLY A 245 19.01 -22.38 3.88
N GLN A 246 19.50 -23.63 3.80
CA GLN A 246 19.21 -24.51 2.66
C GLN A 246 17.75 -24.97 2.60
N GLU A 247 17.09 -25.17 3.74
CA GLU A 247 15.68 -25.57 3.78
C GLU A 247 14.78 -24.50 3.18
N LEU A 248 15.01 -23.24 3.57
CA LEU A 248 14.30 -22.09 3.00
C LEU A 248 14.58 -21.96 1.50
N LYS A 249 15.82 -22.16 1.05
CA LYS A 249 16.16 -22.11 -0.38
C LYS A 249 15.42 -23.17 -1.18
N THR A 250 15.36 -24.40 -0.67
CA THR A 250 14.62 -25.50 -1.31
C THR A 250 13.13 -25.16 -1.41
N ALA A 251 12.50 -24.76 -0.31
CA ALA A 251 11.09 -24.41 -0.28
C ALA A 251 10.76 -23.21 -1.18
N PHE A 252 11.64 -22.20 -1.24
CA PHE A 252 11.54 -21.08 -2.17
C PHE A 252 11.55 -21.55 -3.63
N ASN A 253 12.53 -22.38 -4.02
CA ASN A 253 12.63 -22.89 -5.37
C ASN A 253 11.40 -23.74 -5.76
N GLU A 254 10.87 -24.54 -4.83
CA GLU A 254 9.63 -25.29 -5.05
C GLU A 254 8.42 -24.36 -5.25
N ARG A 255 8.31 -23.31 -4.45
CA ARG A 255 7.26 -22.30 -4.57
C ARG A 255 7.34 -21.57 -5.91
N MET A 256 8.53 -21.20 -6.38
CA MET A 256 8.72 -20.58 -7.70
C MET A 256 8.28 -21.50 -8.84
N LYS A 257 8.67 -22.78 -8.82
CA LYS A 257 8.20 -23.77 -9.81
C LYS A 257 6.69 -23.96 -9.79
N TYR A 258 6.07 -23.92 -8.61
CA TYR A 258 4.61 -23.96 -8.51
C TYR A 258 3.98 -22.71 -9.14
N ASN A 259 4.51 -21.52 -8.85
CA ASN A 259 4.02 -20.25 -9.37
C ASN A 259 4.11 -20.19 -10.90
N GLU A 260 5.23 -20.62 -11.49
CA GLU A 260 5.40 -20.73 -12.95
C GLU A 260 4.30 -21.58 -13.59
N LYS A 261 3.96 -22.74 -12.99
CA LYS A 261 2.87 -23.60 -13.46
C LYS A 261 1.50 -22.94 -13.35
N GLN A 262 1.25 -22.14 -12.30
CA GLN A 262 -0.01 -21.40 -12.18
C GLN A 262 -0.08 -20.25 -13.17
N ARG A 263 1.02 -19.50 -13.34
CA ARG A 263 1.14 -18.42 -14.32
C ARG A 263 0.81 -18.92 -15.72
N ALA A 264 1.41 -20.03 -16.16
CA ALA A 264 1.11 -20.61 -17.46
C ALA A 264 -0.39 -20.93 -17.67
N LYS A 265 -1.10 -21.35 -16.61
CA LYS A 265 -2.55 -21.59 -16.68
C LYS A 265 -3.34 -20.30 -16.83
N VAL A 266 -3.05 -19.30 -16.01
CA VAL A 266 -3.79 -18.02 -16.05
C VAL A 266 -3.45 -17.21 -17.30
N GLU A 267 -2.23 -17.29 -17.82
CA GLU A 267 -1.85 -16.68 -19.09
C GLU A 267 -2.57 -17.33 -20.27
N ASN A 268 -2.71 -18.66 -20.28
CA ASN A 268 -3.51 -19.35 -21.30
C ASN A 268 -5.00 -18.98 -21.23
N GLN A 269 -5.53 -18.72 -20.04
CA GLN A 269 -6.90 -18.25 -19.89
C GLN A 269 -7.05 -16.80 -20.38
N ALA A 270 -6.16 -15.91 -19.98
CA ALA A 270 -6.15 -14.52 -20.42
C ALA A 270 -6.04 -14.40 -21.95
N LYS A 271 -5.21 -15.24 -22.60
CA LYS A 271 -5.13 -15.32 -24.07
C LYS A 271 -6.49 -15.68 -24.71
N LYS A 272 -7.26 -16.60 -24.11
CA LYS A 272 -8.62 -16.95 -24.59
C LYS A 272 -9.64 -15.84 -24.39
N GLU A 273 -9.45 -15.01 -23.37
CA GLU A 273 -10.24 -13.82 -23.09
C GLU A 273 -9.81 -12.62 -23.94
N GLY A 274 -8.84 -12.81 -24.84
CA GLY A 274 -8.38 -11.80 -25.79
C GLY A 274 -7.41 -10.80 -25.18
N PHE A 275 -6.69 -11.17 -24.12
CA PHE A 275 -5.53 -10.42 -23.65
C PHE A 275 -4.24 -10.90 -24.32
N HIS A 276 -3.29 -9.99 -24.44
CA HIS A 276 -1.93 -10.23 -24.85
C HIS A 276 -1.04 -10.42 -23.63
N ILE A 277 -0.02 -11.27 -23.77
CA ILE A 277 0.94 -11.54 -22.70
C ILE A 277 2.27 -10.88 -23.05
N ASP A 278 2.84 -10.15 -22.10
CA ASP A 278 4.19 -9.61 -22.17
C ASP A 278 5.19 -10.74 -21.88
N GLU A 279 5.62 -11.42 -22.94
CA GLU A 279 6.62 -12.47 -22.86
C GLU A 279 8.04 -11.90 -22.58
N SER A 280 8.23 -10.58 -22.68
CA SER A 280 9.51 -9.92 -22.40
C SER A 280 9.70 -9.56 -20.92
N TYR A 281 8.62 -9.43 -20.16
CA TYR A 281 8.68 -9.12 -18.73
C TYR A 281 9.48 -10.18 -17.96
N GLN A 282 10.44 -9.70 -17.17
CA GLN A 282 11.27 -10.48 -16.26
C GLN A 282 10.85 -10.21 -14.82
N ASP A 283 10.58 -11.26 -14.04
CA ASP A 283 10.34 -11.10 -12.61
C ASP A 283 11.63 -10.61 -11.92
N PRO A 284 11.53 -9.73 -10.90
CA PRO A 284 12.69 -9.30 -10.13
C PRO A 284 13.33 -10.47 -9.39
N ASP A 285 14.68 -10.48 -9.29
CA ASP A 285 15.37 -11.43 -8.42
C ASP A 285 15.21 -11.04 -6.94
N VAL A 286 14.21 -11.67 -6.34
CA VAL A 286 13.80 -11.43 -4.95
C VAL A 286 14.62 -12.22 -3.93
N TRP A 287 15.37 -13.25 -4.32
CA TRP A 287 15.97 -14.19 -3.37
C TRP A 287 16.93 -13.52 -2.38
N GLN A 288 17.65 -12.50 -2.84
CA GLN A 288 18.56 -11.71 -2.01
C GLN A 288 17.89 -11.04 -0.80
N TYR A 289 16.58 -10.74 -0.89
CA TYR A 289 15.80 -10.13 0.17
C TYR A 289 15.10 -11.17 1.07
N VAL A 290 15.00 -12.42 0.61
CA VAL A 290 14.27 -13.50 1.31
C VAL A 290 15.15 -14.21 2.34
N LYS A 291 16.45 -14.35 2.05
CA LYS A 291 17.44 -15.05 2.90
C LYS A 291 17.55 -14.45 4.29
#